data_AF-G4D582-F1
#
_entry.id   AF-G4D582-F1
#
_cell.length_a   1.000
_cell.length_b   1.000
_cell.length_c   1.000
_cell.angle_alpha   90.00
_cell.angle_beta   90.00
_cell.angle_gamma   90.00
#
_symmetry.space_group_name_H-M   'P 1'
#
loop_
_entity.id
_entity.type
_entity.pdbx_description
1 polymer ?
#
loop_
_entity_poly.entity_id
_entity_poly.type
_entity_poly.pdbx_seq_one_letter_code
_entity_poly.pdbx_strand_id
1 'polypeptide(L)'
;MEAKGLKHPLLGVEQTSQDFEFSNIDVLITGSNASGKSTFLRNLGINVIFANAFGLTHSNSLKTSFFKVESAIDISDSLEEKMSYFMAETKAIKRMIGDIDVKKLLILDEIFKGTNTIDRIAAAYNTLKYIAKDATVVAATHDIELTELLSEYTNYHFEEQIEEDDIKFDYKLKLGRAESRNAIAILNLMGYPNEIIEGSYKLAKDLEDKKSI
;
A
#
# COMPACT_ATOMS: atom_id res chain seq x y z
N MET A 1 -5.03 14.05 7.74
CA MET A 1 -3.72 14.56 7.27
C MET A 1 -3.92 15.05 5.84
N GLU A 2 -3.36 16.17 5.43
CA GLU A 2 -3.61 16.75 4.10
C GLU A 2 -2.29 17.22 3.49
N ALA A 3 -2.09 16.96 2.19
CA ALA A 3 -0.92 17.44 1.47
C ALA A 3 -1.28 17.91 0.07
N LYS A 4 -0.57 18.95 -0.38
CA LYS A 4 -0.58 19.43 -1.76
C LYS A 4 0.83 19.42 -2.33
N GLY A 5 1.00 18.80 -3.48
CA GLY A 5 2.26 18.72 -4.19
C GLY A 5 3.35 17.95 -3.45
N LEU A 6 3.01 16.93 -2.65
CA LEU A 6 3.97 16.13 -1.89
C LEU A 6 4.91 15.37 -2.81
N LYS A 7 6.21 15.57 -2.65
CA LYS A 7 7.28 14.98 -3.47
C LYS A 7 8.27 14.21 -2.60
N HIS A 8 8.74 13.11 -3.14
CA HIS A 8 9.80 12.32 -2.55
C HIS A 8 11.14 13.05 -2.75
N PRO A 9 11.90 13.38 -1.68
CA PRO A 9 13.11 14.20 -1.79
C PRO A 9 14.17 13.63 -2.72
N LEU A 10 14.21 12.30 -2.91
CA LEU A 10 15.26 11.60 -3.65
C LEU A 10 14.88 11.17 -5.07
N LEU A 11 13.66 11.43 -5.58
CA LEU A 11 13.23 10.96 -6.91
C LEU A 11 13.47 11.96 -8.04
N GLY A 12 14.13 13.09 -7.78
CA GLY A 12 14.41 14.10 -8.81
C GLY A 12 13.17 14.91 -9.23
N VAL A 13 13.28 15.63 -10.35
CA VAL A 13 12.28 16.62 -10.80
C VAL A 13 11.12 16.03 -11.61
N GLU A 14 11.33 14.92 -12.31
CA GLU A 14 10.35 14.26 -13.19
C GLU A 14 9.29 13.43 -12.44
N GLN A 15 9.28 13.48 -11.10
CA GLN A 15 8.33 12.71 -10.29
C GLN A 15 6.92 13.31 -10.29
N THR A 16 5.92 12.43 -10.25
CA THR A 16 4.52 12.82 -9.98
C THR A 16 4.36 13.23 -8.51
N SER A 17 3.97 14.48 -8.27
CA SER A 17 3.62 14.95 -6.93
C SER A 17 2.25 14.45 -6.49
N GLN A 18 2.07 14.32 -5.17
CA GLN A 18 0.88 13.71 -4.58
C GLN A 18 0.02 14.76 -3.86
N ASP A 19 -1.27 14.70 -4.15
CA ASP A 19 -2.31 15.48 -3.49
C ASP A 19 -3.26 14.52 -2.79
N PHE A 20 -3.52 14.70 -1.50
CA PHE A 20 -4.45 13.86 -0.77
C PHE A 20 -5.01 14.55 0.46
N GLU A 21 -6.18 14.08 0.89
CA GLU A 21 -6.81 14.46 2.15
C GLU A 21 -7.29 13.21 2.87
N PHE A 22 -6.59 12.82 3.92
CA PHE A 22 -6.98 11.72 4.80
C PHE A 22 -7.97 12.28 5.82
N SER A 23 -9.26 12.16 5.48
CA SER A 23 -10.40 12.60 6.29
C SER A 23 -10.61 11.70 7.52
N ASN A 24 -10.44 10.38 7.35
CA ASN A 24 -10.32 9.41 8.43
C ASN A 24 -8.85 8.98 8.58
N ILE A 25 -8.48 8.64 9.81
CA ILE A 25 -7.09 8.52 10.25
C ILE A 25 -6.41 7.30 9.59
N ASP A 26 -7.17 6.27 9.22
CA ASP A 26 -6.63 5.04 8.68
C ASP A 26 -6.91 4.86 7.18
N VAL A 27 -5.89 4.46 6.44
CA VAL A 27 -5.86 4.42 4.98
C VAL A 27 -5.39 3.06 4.47
N LEU A 28 -6.14 2.50 3.53
CA LEU A 28 -5.70 1.36 2.72
C LEU A 28 -5.37 1.82 1.30
N ILE A 29 -4.23 1.40 0.78
CA ILE A 29 -3.77 1.71 -0.57
C ILE A 29 -3.69 0.42 -1.38
N THR A 30 -4.47 0.36 -2.46
CA THR A 30 -4.44 -0.76 -3.40
C THR A 30 -3.81 -0.36 -4.74
N GLY A 31 -3.58 -1.34 -5.60
CA GLY A 31 -3.00 -1.13 -6.93
C GLY A 31 -2.02 -2.23 -7.30
N SER A 32 -1.71 -2.33 -8.58
CA SER A 32 -0.76 -3.30 -9.12
C SER A 32 0.67 -3.10 -8.59
N ASN A 33 1.54 -4.09 -8.83
CA ASN A 33 2.97 -3.92 -8.59
C ASN A 33 3.54 -2.83 -9.51
N ALA A 34 4.59 -2.15 -9.05
CA ALA A 34 5.22 -1.03 -9.75
C ALA A 34 4.37 0.23 -9.94
N SER A 35 3.11 0.26 -9.46
CA SER A 35 2.21 1.42 -9.57
C SER A 35 2.57 2.62 -8.65
N GLY A 36 3.57 2.47 -7.78
CA GLY A 36 4.07 3.55 -6.93
C GLY A 36 3.63 3.49 -5.46
N LYS A 37 2.92 2.44 -5.01
CA LYS A 37 2.48 2.28 -3.61
C LYS A 37 3.60 2.45 -2.58
N SER A 38 4.65 1.62 -2.64
CA SER A 38 5.78 1.67 -1.70
C SER A 38 6.51 3.01 -1.76
N THR A 39 6.60 3.59 -2.96
CA THR A 39 7.19 4.93 -3.17
C THR A 39 6.38 6.01 -2.47
N PHE A 40 5.05 5.95 -2.57
CA PHE A 40 4.15 6.85 -1.85
C PHE A 40 4.29 6.69 -0.32
N LEU A 41 4.30 5.45 0.18
CA LEU A 41 4.46 5.17 1.61
C LEU A 41 5.77 5.76 2.16
N ARG A 42 6.89 5.57 1.46
CA ARG A 42 8.19 6.16 1.81
C ARG A 42 8.14 7.68 1.73
N ASN A 43 7.54 8.24 0.69
CA ASN A 43 7.38 9.69 0.50
C ASN A 43 6.61 10.33 1.67
N LEU A 44 5.51 9.71 2.08
CA LEU A 44 4.69 10.15 3.21
C LEU A 44 5.50 10.17 4.51
N GLY A 45 6.16 9.04 4.83
CA GLY A 45 6.94 8.90 6.06
C GLY A 45 8.07 9.92 6.15
N ILE A 46 8.84 10.08 5.07
CA ILE A 46 9.96 11.02 5.02
C ILE A 46 9.46 12.46 5.23
N ASN A 47 8.39 12.87 4.56
CA ASN A 47 7.88 14.24 4.70
C ASN A 47 7.30 14.53 6.09
N VAL A 48 6.65 13.55 6.74
CA VAL A 48 6.20 13.70 8.14
C VAL A 48 7.40 13.82 9.08
N ILE A 49 8.46 13.02 8.87
CA ILE A 49 9.70 13.13 9.67
C ILE A 49 10.35 14.50 9.49
N PHE A 50 10.46 15.00 8.26
CA PHE A 50 11.00 16.34 7.97
C PHE A 50 10.18 17.44 8.63
N ALA A 51 8.85 17.34 8.57
CA ALA A 51 7.96 18.31 9.19
C ALA A 51 8.13 18.32 10.72
N ASN A 52 8.22 17.14 11.34
CA ASN A 52 8.45 17.02 12.79
C ASN A 52 9.82 17.57 13.22
N ALA A 53 10.88 17.30 12.46
CA ALA A 53 12.25 17.65 12.83
C ALA A 53 12.58 19.12 12.54
N PHE A 54 12.08 19.67 11.43
CA PHE A 54 12.53 20.97 10.91
C PHE A 54 11.41 21.96 10.65
N GLY A 55 10.14 21.56 10.75
CA GLY A 55 9.02 22.38 10.30
C GLY A 55 9.01 22.62 8.77
N LEU A 56 9.69 21.75 8.02
CA LEU A 56 9.83 21.83 6.56
C LEU A 56 9.30 20.54 5.90
N THR A 57 8.90 20.64 4.64
CA THR A 57 8.36 19.51 3.86
C THR A 57 8.75 19.71 2.39
N HIS A 58 8.88 18.61 1.64
CA HIS A 58 9.01 18.63 0.20
C HIS A 58 7.63 18.63 -0.45
N SER A 59 6.86 19.66 -0.16
CA SER A 59 5.51 19.85 -0.70
C SER A 59 5.15 21.33 -0.80
N ASN A 60 4.06 21.66 -1.50
CA ASN A 60 3.48 22.99 -1.46
C ASN A 60 2.81 23.26 -0.10
N SER A 61 2.15 22.24 0.46
CA SER A 61 1.65 22.27 1.83
C SER A 61 1.60 20.86 2.42
N LEU A 62 1.75 20.76 3.75
CA LEU A 62 1.52 19.54 4.51
C LEU A 62 0.91 19.91 5.86
N LYS A 63 -0.29 19.41 6.12
CA LYS A 63 -0.98 19.50 7.41
C LYS A 63 -1.02 18.12 8.05
N THR A 64 -0.21 17.96 9.09
CA THR A 64 -0.06 16.71 9.83
C THR A 64 -0.04 16.96 11.35
N SER A 65 -0.29 15.91 12.13
CA SER A 65 0.01 15.92 13.57
C SER A 65 1.47 15.56 13.81
N PHE A 66 1.97 15.85 15.01
CA PHE A 66 3.27 15.36 15.46
C PHE A 66 3.17 13.85 15.74
N PHE A 67 3.77 13.04 14.88
CA PHE A 67 3.74 11.58 14.95
C PHE A 67 5.13 10.98 15.20
N LYS A 68 5.22 9.95 16.03
CA LYS A 68 6.32 8.98 15.93
C LYS A 68 6.05 8.11 14.71
N VAL A 69 6.89 8.22 13.68
CA VAL A 69 6.75 7.45 12.44
C VAL A 69 7.46 6.11 12.59
N GLU A 70 6.73 5.02 12.38
CA GLU A 70 7.25 3.65 12.36
C GLU A 70 6.80 2.98 11.07
N SER A 71 7.65 2.14 10.47
CA SER A 71 7.32 1.52 9.18
C SER A 71 7.73 0.05 9.11
N ALA A 72 6.90 -0.74 8.45
CA ALA A 72 7.23 -2.08 7.97
C ALA A 72 7.16 -2.05 6.44
N ILE A 73 8.24 -1.58 5.82
CA ILE A 73 8.41 -1.51 4.36
C ILE A 73 9.72 -2.20 4.04
N ASP A 74 9.69 -3.19 3.14
CA ASP A 74 10.90 -3.84 2.61
C ASP A 74 11.84 -4.36 3.71
N ILE A 75 11.28 -5.17 4.63
CA ILE A 75 12.03 -5.79 5.71
C ILE A 75 12.92 -6.88 5.09
N SER A 76 14.14 -6.51 4.72
CA SER A 76 15.11 -7.44 4.17
C SER A 76 15.61 -8.42 5.24
N ASP A 77 15.83 -9.68 4.85
CA ASP A 77 16.49 -10.68 5.69
C ASP A 77 17.80 -10.14 6.27
N SER A 78 18.02 -10.37 7.57
CA SER A 78 19.38 -10.50 8.06
C SER A 78 19.76 -11.97 7.97
N LEU A 79 20.71 -12.29 7.08
CA LEU A 79 21.38 -13.60 7.06
C LEU A 79 21.97 -13.94 8.45
N GLU A 80 22.24 -12.91 9.25
CA GLU A 80 22.76 -13.01 10.62
C GLU A 80 21.73 -13.55 11.64
N GLU A 81 20.42 -13.37 11.48
CA GLU A 81 19.41 -13.82 12.47
C GLU A 81 18.75 -15.18 12.15
N LYS A 82 19.06 -15.84 11.02
CA LYS A 82 18.44 -17.11 10.57
C LYS A 82 16.89 -17.12 10.59
N MET A 83 16.26 -15.96 10.50
CA MET A 83 14.81 -15.87 10.51
C MET A 83 14.27 -15.78 9.09
N SER A 84 13.08 -16.35 8.86
CA SER A 84 12.35 -16.09 7.63
C SER A 84 11.83 -14.65 7.61
N TYR A 85 11.68 -14.08 6.41
CA TYR A 85 11.00 -12.80 6.16
C TYR A 85 9.73 -12.62 7.02
N PHE A 86 8.83 -13.61 7.00
CA PHE A 86 7.57 -13.58 7.75
C PHE A 86 7.79 -13.41 9.26
N MET A 87 8.80 -14.06 9.84
CA MET A 87 9.12 -13.94 11.25
C MET A 87 9.71 -12.56 11.57
N ALA A 88 10.56 -12.02 10.70
CA ALA A 88 11.15 -10.69 10.86
C ALA A 88 10.08 -9.60 10.82
N GLU A 89 9.18 -9.69 9.84
CA GLU A 89 8.02 -8.83 9.70
C GLU A 89 7.08 -8.93 10.90
N THR A 90 6.71 -10.14 11.32
CA THR A 90 5.83 -10.35 12.48
C THR A 90 6.44 -9.76 13.75
N LYS A 91 7.75 -9.90 13.96
CA LYS A 91 8.43 -9.25 15.09
C LYS A 91 8.42 -7.73 14.97
N ALA A 92 8.60 -7.17 13.78
CA ALA A 92 8.55 -5.72 13.56
C ALA A 92 7.17 -5.15 13.90
N ILE A 93 6.11 -5.74 13.37
CA ILE A 93 4.72 -5.34 13.66
C ILE A 93 4.42 -5.50 15.15
N LYS A 94 4.87 -6.61 15.78
CA LYS A 94 4.70 -6.82 17.22
C LYS A 94 5.38 -5.73 18.06
N ARG A 95 6.53 -5.20 17.65
CA ARG A 95 7.19 -4.09 18.35
C ARG A 95 6.43 -2.76 18.22
N MET A 96 5.68 -2.57 17.13
CA MET A 96 4.86 -1.38 16.94
C MET A 96 3.61 -1.41 17.83
N ILE A 97 3.12 -2.61 18.16
CA ILE A 97 2.04 -2.86 19.11
C ILE A 97 2.55 -2.64 20.55
N GLY A 98 1.99 -1.67 21.27
CA GLY A 98 2.14 -1.56 22.73
C GLY A 98 3.00 -0.40 23.27
N ASP A 99 3.52 0.47 22.42
CA ASP A 99 4.10 1.75 22.85
C ASP A 99 3.07 2.85 22.56
N ILE A 100 2.40 3.40 23.59
CA ILE A 100 1.20 4.27 23.45
C ILE A 100 1.49 5.70 23.97
N ASP A 101 2.70 5.96 24.46
CA ASP A 101 3.03 7.23 25.12
C ASP A 101 3.03 8.43 24.13
N VAL A 102 3.07 8.15 22.83
CA VAL A 102 3.05 9.15 21.76
C VAL A 102 2.14 8.73 20.61
N LYS A 103 1.50 9.71 19.95
CA LYS A 103 0.75 9.46 18.72
C LYS A 103 1.67 8.89 17.66
N LYS A 104 1.27 7.77 17.04
CA LYS A 104 2.04 7.12 15.98
C LYS A 104 1.41 7.23 14.61
N LEU A 105 2.27 7.26 13.60
CA LEU A 105 1.93 6.97 12.22
C LEU A 105 2.65 5.68 11.82
N LEU A 106 1.88 4.61 11.62
CA LEU A 106 2.37 3.34 11.15
C LEU A 106 2.21 3.24 9.64
N ILE A 107 3.30 2.97 8.94
CA ILE A 107 3.34 2.85 7.48
C ILE A 107 3.71 1.42 7.11
N LEU A 108 2.78 0.70 6.51
CA LEU A 108 2.88 -0.75 6.33
C LEU A 108 2.77 -1.11 4.85
N ASP A 109 3.62 -2.00 4.35
CA ASP A 109 3.62 -2.43 2.95
C ASP A 109 3.50 -3.94 2.87
N GLU A 110 2.38 -4.44 2.35
CA GLU A 110 2.11 -5.87 2.15
C GLU A 110 2.25 -6.75 3.41
N ILE A 111 1.56 -6.38 4.48
CA ILE A 111 1.59 -7.07 5.78
C ILE A 111 1.35 -8.59 5.65
N PHE A 112 2.18 -9.37 6.33
CA PHE A 112 2.08 -10.84 6.42
C PHE A 112 2.26 -11.54 5.08
N LYS A 113 3.10 -10.96 4.21
CA LYS A 113 3.50 -11.61 2.97
C LYS A 113 4.24 -12.91 3.29
N GLY A 114 3.94 -13.96 2.52
CA GLY A 114 4.60 -15.27 2.63
C GLY A 114 3.84 -16.35 3.40
N THR A 115 2.58 -16.11 3.79
CA THR A 115 1.66 -17.15 4.26
C THR A 115 0.49 -17.38 3.29
N ASN A 116 -0.37 -18.36 3.57
CA ASN A 116 -1.57 -18.64 2.78
C ASN A 116 -2.50 -17.42 2.76
N THR A 117 -3.15 -17.15 1.64
CA THR A 117 -4.06 -16.02 1.42
C THR A 117 -5.13 -15.87 2.51
N ILE A 118 -5.76 -16.96 2.96
CA ILE A 118 -6.82 -16.88 3.98
C ILE A 118 -6.24 -16.42 5.33
N ASP A 119 -5.15 -17.06 5.77
CA ASP A 119 -4.47 -16.72 7.02
C ASP A 119 -3.92 -15.30 6.96
N ARG A 120 -3.36 -14.89 5.81
CA ARG A 120 -2.85 -13.53 5.59
C ARG A 120 -3.95 -12.49 5.77
N ILE A 121 -5.08 -12.63 5.06
CA ILE A 121 -6.19 -11.68 5.14
C ILE A 121 -6.76 -11.64 6.56
N ALA A 122 -6.98 -12.79 7.19
CA ALA A 122 -7.52 -12.86 8.55
C ALA A 122 -6.59 -12.21 9.59
N ALA A 123 -5.28 -12.50 9.50
CA ALA A 123 -4.28 -11.93 10.38
C ALA A 123 -4.11 -10.42 10.15
N ALA A 124 -4.01 -9.99 8.89
CA ALA A 124 -3.86 -8.59 8.52
C ALA A 124 -5.08 -7.77 8.98
N TYR A 125 -6.30 -8.26 8.74
CA TYR A 125 -7.54 -7.63 9.20
C TYR A 125 -7.52 -7.36 10.71
N ASN A 126 -7.30 -8.41 11.51
CA ASN A 126 -7.34 -8.29 12.97
C ASN A 126 -6.19 -7.42 13.51
N THR A 127 -5.02 -7.49 12.89
CA THR A 127 -3.85 -6.71 13.28
C THR A 127 -4.05 -5.23 12.98
N LEU A 128 -4.47 -4.88 11.77
CA LEU A 128 -4.77 -3.51 11.36
C LEU A 128 -5.87 -2.90 12.25
N LYS A 129 -6.96 -3.63 12.47
CA LYS A 129 -8.05 -3.20 13.36
C LYS A 129 -7.60 -3.00 14.81
N TYR A 130 -6.68 -3.83 15.30
CA TYR A 130 -6.14 -3.68 16.64
C TYR A 130 -5.27 -2.43 16.77
N ILE A 131 -4.35 -2.24 15.82
CA ILE A 131 -3.39 -1.13 15.80
C ILE A 131 -4.09 0.23 15.67
N ALA A 132 -5.12 0.33 14.81
CA ALA A 132 -5.84 1.58 14.54
C ALA A 132 -6.53 2.19 15.78
N LYS A 133 -6.65 1.44 16.88
CA LYS A 133 -7.19 1.97 18.15
C LYS A 133 -6.29 3.04 18.77
N ASP A 134 -4.98 2.88 18.62
CA ASP A 134 -3.98 3.68 19.33
C ASP A 134 -2.99 4.40 18.37
N ALA A 135 -3.07 4.13 17.07
CA ALA A 135 -2.20 4.68 16.05
C ALA A 135 -2.93 5.03 14.76
N THR A 136 -2.36 5.95 13.99
CA THR A 136 -2.75 6.23 12.60
C THR A 136 -2.09 5.21 11.68
N VAL A 137 -2.85 4.52 10.83
CA VAL A 137 -2.31 3.49 9.94
C VAL A 137 -2.45 3.88 8.47
N VAL A 138 -1.36 3.78 7.71
CA VAL A 138 -1.39 3.86 6.25
C VAL A 138 -0.76 2.59 5.71
N ALA A 139 -1.58 1.70 5.14
CA ALA A 139 -1.14 0.39 4.70
C ALA A 139 -1.39 0.16 3.21
N ALA A 140 -0.39 -0.36 2.49
CA ALA A 140 -0.58 -0.85 1.12
C ALA A 140 -0.85 -2.37 1.12
N THR A 141 -1.76 -2.81 0.25
CA THR A 141 -2.11 -4.23 0.11
C THR A 141 -2.56 -4.59 -1.31
N HIS A 142 -2.42 -5.87 -1.64
CA HIS A 142 -3.00 -6.50 -2.83
C HIS A 142 -4.34 -7.21 -2.54
N ASP A 143 -4.69 -7.37 -1.27
CA ASP A 143 -5.88 -8.07 -0.85
C ASP A 143 -7.09 -7.13 -0.91
N ILE A 144 -7.81 -7.18 -2.03
CA ILE A 144 -9.03 -6.37 -2.24
C ILE A 144 -10.07 -6.71 -1.17
N GLU A 145 -10.11 -7.94 -0.69
CA GLU A 145 -10.96 -8.37 0.42
C GLU A 145 -10.75 -7.51 1.69
N LEU A 146 -9.52 -7.06 1.98
CA LEU A 146 -9.26 -6.18 3.14
C LEU A 146 -9.94 -4.83 3.00
N THR A 147 -10.00 -4.28 1.78
CA THR A 147 -10.68 -2.99 1.51
C THR A 147 -12.20 -3.05 1.72
N GLU A 148 -12.76 -4.26 1.70
CA GLU A 148 -14.16 -4.55 1.98
C GLU A 148 -14.40 -4.76 3.47
N LEU A 149 -13.54 -5.58 4.10
CA LEU A 149 -13.64 -5.96 5.50
C LEU A 149 -13.35 -4.77 6.44
N LEU A 150 -12.40 -3.90 6.08
CA LEU A 150 -12.03 -2.69 6.83
C LEU A 150 -12.78 -1.48 6.28
N SER A 151 -14.11 -1.52 6.31
CA SER A 151 -14.97 -0.44 5.79
C SER A 151 -14.79 0.92 6.49
N GLU A 152 -14.19 0.92 7.69
CA GLU A 152 -13.81 2.11 8.45
C GLU A 152 -12.55 2.81 7.91
N TYR A 153 -11.71 2.10 7.15
CA TYR A 153 -10.53 2.66 6.50
C TYR A 153 -10.93 3.42 5.23
N THR A 154 -10.23 4.53 4.97
CA THR A 154 -10.38 5.22 3.69
C THR A 154 -9.57 4.50 2.64
N ASN A 155 -10.24 4.03 1.59
CA ASN A 155 -9.58 3.35 0.48
C ASN A 155 -9.03 4.38 -0.51
N TYR A 156 -7.78 4.19 -0.88
CA TYR A 156 -7.11 4.83 -2.00
C TYR A 156 -6.51 3.75 -2.91
N HIS A 157 -6.18 4.13 -4.14
CA HIS A 157 -5.51 3.25 -5.07
C HIS A 157 -4.57 3.98 -6.01
N PHE A 158 -3.66 3.20 -6.59
CA PHE A 158 -2.98 3.52 -7.83
C PHE A 158 -3.53 2.61 -8.92
N GLU A 159 -3.64 3.15 -10.13
CA GLU A 159 -4.08 2.40 -11.31
C GLU A 159 -3.02 2.46 -12.41
N GLU A 160 -2.98 1.41 -13.20
CA GLU A 160 -2.32 1.38 -14.50
C GLU A 160 -3.32 1.64 -15.62
N GLN A 161 -2.85 2.30 -16.68
CA GLN A 161 -3.59 2.53 -17.90
C GLN A 161 -2.93 1.75 -19.03
N ILE A 162 -3.74 1.03 -19.81
CA ILE A 162 -3.30 0.34 -21.00
C ILE A 162 -3.53 1.30 -22.18
N GLU A 163 -2.45 1.67 -22.86
CA GLU A 163 -2.50 2.52 -24.05
C GLU A 163 -1.85 1.79 -25.23
N GLU A 164 -2.63 1.50 -26.27
CA GLU A 164 -2.27 0.88 -27.57
C GLU A 164 -1.42 -0.41 -27.48
N ASP A 165 -0.20 -0.37 -26.95
CA ASP A 165 0.70 -1.50 -26.74
C ASP A 165 1.61 -1.36 -25.48
N ASP A 166 1.34 -0.42 -24.57
CA ASP A 166 2.15 -0.17 -23.38
C ASP A 166 1.32 -0.02 -22.10
N ILE A 167 1.99 -0.22 -20.96
CA ILE A 167 1.42 -0.08 -19.62
C ILE A 167 1.97 1.21 -19.01
N LYS A 168 1.11 2.20 -18.88
CA LYS A 168 1.47 3.48 -18.24
C LYS A 168 0.95 3.54 -16.83
N PHE A 169 1.79 4.07 -15.96
CA PHE A 169 1.44 4.40 -14.59
C PHE A 169 1.49 5.93 -14.47
N ASP A 170 0.36 6.56 -14.14
CA ASP A 170 0.36 8.01 -13.88
C ASP A 170 0.96 8.35 -12.50
N TYR A 171 1.15 7.33 -11.67
CA TYR A 171 1.64 7.41 -10.30
C TYR A 171 0.84 8.37 -9.43
N LYS A 172 -0.48 8.52 -9.68
CA LYS A 172 -1.35 9.38 -8.87
C LYS A 172 -2.14 8.54 -7.86
N LEU A 173 -2.07 8.94 -6.60
CA LEU A 173 -2.96 8.42 -5.57
C LEU A 173 -4.40 8.89 -5.83
N LYS A 174 -5.33 7.94 -5.99
CA LYS A 174 -6.75 8.20 -6.29
C LYS A 174 -7.63 7.70 -5.15
N LEU A 175 -8.66 8.47 -4.81
CA LEU A 175 -9.63 8.08 -3.78
C LEU A 175 -10.52 6.94 -4.31
N GLY A 176 -10.80 5.96 -3.45
CA GLY A 176 -11.61 4.79 -3.77
C GLY A 176 -10.81 3.52 -3.88
N ARG A 177 -11.50 2.41 -4.18
CA ARG A 177 -10.93 1.08 -4.36
C ARG A 177 -10.48 0.93 -5.82
N ALA A 178 -9.42 0.17 -6.07
CA ALA A 178 -9.03 -0.17 -7.44
C ALA A 178 -10.14 -0.99 -8.13
N GLU A 179 -10.55 -0.56 -9.33
CA GLU A 179 -11.61 -1.24 -10.11
C GLU A 179 -11.04 -2.23 -11.14
N SER A 180 -9.79 -2.07 -11.57
CA SER A 180 -9.19 -2.85 -12.66
C SER A 180 -8.16 -3.86 -12.16
N ARG A 181 -8.17 -5.05 -12.77
CA ARG A 181 -7.15 -6.10 -12.62
C ARG A 181 -6.53 -6.39 -13.98
N ASN A 182 -5.50 -5.63 -14.35
CA ASN A 182 -4.97 -5.71 -15.71
C ASN A 182 -3.92 -6.81 -15.93
N ALA A 183 -3.63 -7.66 -14.93
CA ALA A 183 -2.54 -8.63 -15.02
C ALA A 183 -2.59 -9.55 -16.26
N ILE A 184 -3.78 -10.00 -16.68
CA ILE A 184 -3.92 -10.82 -17.90
C ILE A 184 -3.70 -9.97 -19.17
N ALA A 185 -4.14 -8.72 -19.16
CA ALA A 185 -3.90 -7.80 -20.27
C ALA A 185 -2.40 -7.47 -20.40
N ILE A 186 -1.64 -7.42 -19.30
CA ILE A 186 -0.18 -7.32 -19.31
C ILE A 186 0.45 -8.51 -20.05
N LEU A 187 -0.02 -9.74 -19.81
CA LEU A 187 0.47 -10.92 -20.55
C LEU A 187 0.23 -10.79 -22.06
N ASN A 188 -0.92 -10.25 -22.46
CA ASN A 188 -1.24 -9.98 -23.86
C ASN A 188 -0.25 -8.98 -24.48
N LEU A 189 0.02 -7.87 -23.79
CA LEU A 189 1.00 -6.86 -24.22
C LEU A 189 2.43 -7.41 -24.30
N MET A 190 2.78 -8.35 -23.41
CA MET A 190 4.07 -9.04 -23.46
C MET A 190 4.17 -10.09 -24.58
N GLY A 191 3.13 -10.26 -25.40
CA GLY A 191 3.12 -11.18 -26.54
C GLY A 191 3.04 -12.65 -26.16
N TYR A 192 2.39 -12.98 -25.04
CA TYR A 192 2.16 -14.37 -24.66
C TYR A 192 1.25 -15.08 -25.68
N PRO A 193 1.36 -16.41 -25.87
CA PRO A 193 0.47 -17.16 -26.76
C PRO A 193 -1.02 -16.95 -26.43
N ASN A 194 -1.86 -16.76 -27.46
CA ASN A 194 -3.31 -16.55 -27.30
C ASN A 194 -4.00 -17.65 -26.48
N GLU A 195 -3.55 -18.90 -26.56
CA GLU A 195 -4.06 -20.01 -25.76
C GLU A 195 -3.93 -19.74 -24.24
N ILE A 196 -2.81 -19.13 -23.81
CA ILE A 196 -2.59 -18.77 -22.41
C ILE A 196 -3.50 -17.60 -22.02
N ILE A 197 -3.64 -16.60 -22.88
CA ILE A 197 -4.41 -15.38 -22.62
C ILE A 197 -5.90 -15.70 -22.51
N GLU A 198 -6.46 -16.37 -23.52
CA GLU A 198 -7.87 -16.77 -23.55
C GLU A 198 -8.20 -17.74 -22.41
N GLY A 199 -7.31 -18.71 -22.15
CA GLY A 199 -7.44 -19.64 -21.03
C GLY A 199 -7.45 -18.92 -19.66
N SER A 200 -6.58 -17.92 -19.50
CA SER A 200 -6.49 -17.11 -18.27
C SER A 200 -7.76 -16.27 -18.05
N TYR A 201 -8.27 -15.59 -19.09
CA TYR A 201 -9.52 -14.84 -19.00
C TYR A 201 -10.71 -15.73 -18.64
N LYS A 202 -10.81 -16.90 -19.28
CA LYS A 202 -11.88 -17.85 -19.00
C LYS A 202 -11.85 -18.33 -17.54
N LEU A 203 -10.69 -18.77 -17.06
CA LEU A 203 -10.55 -19.25 -15.69
C LEU A 203 -10.79 -18.14 -14.66
N ALA A 204 -10.31 -16.91 -14.92
CA ALA A 204 -10.55 -15.78 -14.02
C ALA A 204 -12.05 -15.50 -13.85
N LYS A 205 -12.79 -15.48 -14.95
CA LYS A 205 -14.26 -15.33 -14.93
C LYS A 205 -14.95 -16.45 -14.15
N ASP A 206 -14.58 -17.71 -14.40
CA ASP A 206 -15.14 -18.87 -13.69
C ASP A 206 -14.88 -18.80 -12.16
N LEU A 207 -13.75 -18.24 -11.74
CA LEU A 207 -13.40 -18.06 -10.32
C LEU A 207 -14.16 -16.89 -9.67
N GLU A 208 -14.42 -15.82 -10.41
CA GLU A 208 -15.22 -14.68 -9.94
C GLU A 208 -16.68 -15.08 -9.74
N ASP A 209 -17.27 -15.79 -10.72
CA ASP A 209 -18.65 -16.26 -10.65
C ASP A 209 -18.87 -17.23 -9.46
N LYS A 210 -17.85 -18.00 -9.08
CA LYS A 210 -17.89 -18.89 -7.90
C LYS A 210 -17.75 -18.17 -6.56
N LYS A 211 -17.14 -16.97 -6.52
CA LYS A 211 -17.04 -16.15 -5.29
C LYS A 211 -18.34 -15.38 -4.99
N SER A 212 -19.23 -15.23 -5.97
CA SER A 212 -20.50 -14.49 -5.85
C SER A 212 -21.70 -15.34 -5.39
N ILE A 213 -21.47 -16.54 -4.88
CA ILE A 213 -22.49 -17.46 -4.30
C ILE A 213 -22.18 -17.64 -2.81
#